data_AF-A0A5J6PTS6-F1
#
_entry.id   AF-A0A5J6PTS6-F1
#
_cell.length_a   1.000
_cell.length_b   1.000
_cell.length_c   1.000
_cell.angle_alpha   90.00
_cell.angle_beta   90.00
_cell.angle_gamma   90.00
#
_symmetry.space_group_name_H-M   'P 1'
#
loop_
_entity.id
_entity.type
_entity.pdbx_description
1 polymer ?
#
loop_
_entity_poly.entity_id
_entity_poly.type
_entity_poly.pdbx_seq_one_letter_code
_entity_poly.pdbx_strand_id
1 'polypeptide(L)'
;MDLSHRLDRLLPQTQCRECGYQGCKPYAEALAEGRAAINLCAPGGETVMLEIATLLNQPPLAPAKIQEKALAWIDEETCIGCTACIRACPVDAIMGASKLMHTVISQECTGCGLCVEPCPVDCIYMQPVQTDYLPQARFLANSESMPRFAAAQHARRRYDWHQERKERDAEERHQYLAEREALAKAAQHTPSNTALSESTPKTQASFNPADLIAKAMARAQAQQNQRVVSANRETYQAQQIEEARERATYRRAQRDLKYGTQEEKEAALAYLRQYKAEQEAKAEKSSNKAV
;
A
#
# COMPACT_ATOMS: atom_id res chain seq x y z
N MET A 1 -26.71 13.75 17.94
CA MET A 1 -25.54 13.65 17.03
C MET A 1 -24.71 14.90 17.20
N ASP A 2 -23.42 14.74 17.45
CA ASP A 2 -22.47 15.86 17.54
C ASP A 2 -22.27 16.56 16.17
N LEU A 3 -21.79 17.81 16.18
CA LEU A 3 -21.56 18.63 14.99
C LEU A 3 -20.55 17.97 14.03
N SER A 4 -19.45 17.43 14.57
CA SER A 4 -18.43 16.70 13.80
C SER A 4 -19.05 15.56 12.98
N HIS A 5 -19.95 14.78 13.59
CA HIS A 5 -20.65 13.69 12.93
C HIS A 5 -21.60 14.17 11.82
N ARG A 6 -22.24 15.33 11.98
CA ARG A 6 -23.09 15.92 10.93
C ARG A 6 -22.25 16.36 9.73
N LEU A 7 -21.12 17.01 9.98
CA LEU A 7 -20.16 17.44 8.95
C LEU A 7 -19.57 16.24 8.20
N ASP A 8 -19.16 15.21 8.93
CA ASP A 8 -18.57 14.00 8.37
C ASP A 8 -19.54 13.29 7.40
N ARG A 9 -20.85 13.34 7.67
CA ARG A 9 -21.88 12.81 6.76
C ARG A 9 -22.06 13.59 5.46
N LEU A 10 -21.63 14.86 5.39
CA LEU A 10 -21.65 15.66 4.16
C LEU A 10 -20.50 15.30 3.22
N LEU A 11 -19.41 14.76 3.77
CA LEU A 11 -18.20 14.47 3.01
C LEU A 11 -18.37 13.23 2.11
N PRO A 12 -17.67 13.17 0.95
CA PRO A 12 -17.75 12.05 0.02
C PRO A 12 -17.18 10.70 0.53
N GLN A 13 -16.49 10.70 1.68
CA GLN A 13 -15.89 9.50 2.28
C GLN A 13 -14.86 8.78 1.39
N THR A 14 -14.20 9.51 0.48
CA THR A 14 -13.16 8.95 -0.41
C THR A 14 -11.85 8.62 0.32
N GLN A 15 -11.62 9.20 1.49
CA GLN A 15 -10.38 9.10 2.28
C GLN A 15 -9.10 9.50 1.51
N CYS A 16 -9.24 10.37 0.50
CA CYS A 16 -8.15 10.76 -0.42
C CYS A 16 -7.04 11.64 0.18
N ARG A 17 -7.29 12.29 1.33
CA ARG A 17 -6.36 13.19 2.02
C ARG A 17 -5.97 14.47 1.28
N GLU A 18 -6.65 14.82 0.19
CA GLU A 18 -6.35 16.04 -0.58
C GLU A 18 -6.60 17.34 0.19
N CYS A 19 -7.44 17.31 1.22
CA CYS A 19 -7.66 18.45 2.11
C CYS A 19 -6.55 18.65 3.15
N GLY A 20 -5.51 17.80 3.18
CA GLY A 20 -4.41 17.85 4.14
C GLY A 20 -4.65 17.07 5.44
N TYR A 21 -5.81 16.42 5.60
CA TYR A 21 -6.15 15.60 6.75
C TYR A 21 -6.03 14.10 6.45
N GLN A 22 -5.87 13.27 7.48
CA GLN A 22 -5.68 11.82 7.33
C GLN A 22 -6.90 11.07 6.76
N GLY A 23 -8.07 11.70 6.77
CA GLY A 23 -9.33 11.17 6.24
C GLY A 23 -10.48 12.17 6.41
N CYS A 24 -11.69 11.74 6.08
CA CYS A 24 -12.89 12.59 6.15
C CYS A 24 -13.25 12.96 7.59
N LYS A 25 -13.19 12.02 8.53
CA LYS A 25 -13.52 12.27 9.94
C LYS A 25 -12.62 13.33 10.60
N PRO A 26 -11.28 13.27 10.51
CA PRO A 26 -10.41 14.32 11.05
C PRO A 26 -10.66 15.71 10.46
N TYR A 27 -11.02 15.79 9.17
CA TYR A 27 -11.40 17.06 8.55
C TYR A 27 -12.72 17.60 9.11
N ALA A 28 -13.72 16.73 9.31
CA ALA A 28 -14.99 17.09 9.92
C ALA A 28 -14.86 17.55 11.38
N GLU A 29 -13.97 16.93 12.15
CA GLU A 29 -13.62 17.36 13.52
C GLU A 29 -12.98 18.77 13.49
N ALA A 30 -12.00 18.99 12.61
CA ALA A 30 -11.36 20.29 12.47
C ALA A 30 -12.34 21.40 12.01
N LEU A 31 -13.33 21.06 11.18
CA LEU A 31 -14.42 21.97 10.80
C LEU A 31 -15.32 22.30 12.00
N ALA A 32 -15.70 21.30 12.80
CA ALA A 32 -16.53 21.49 13.99
C ALA A 32 -15.84 22.40 15.03
N GLU A 33 -14.51 22.31 15.12
CA GLU A 33 -13.68 23.12 16.01
C GLU A 33 -13.29 24.49 15.42
N GLY A 34 -13.69 24.81 14.18
CA GLY A 34 -13.33 26.06 13.52
C GLY A 34 -11.85 26.19 13.14
N ARG A 35 -11.11 25.07 13.06
CA ARG A 35 -9.68 25.01 12.72
C ARG A 35 -9.40 24.73 11.24
N ALA A 36 -10.43 24.54 10.43
CA ALA A 36 -10.32 24.23 9.01
C ALA A 36 -11.21 25.14 8.16
N ALA A 37 -10.77 25.46 6.94
CA ALA A 37 -11.59 26.16 5.96
C ALA A 37 -12.63 25.20 5.34
N ILE A 38 -13.82 25.71 5.01
CA ILE A 38 -14.96 24.93 4.52
C ILE A 38 -14.82 24.41 3.07
N ASN A 39 -13.83 24.92 2.33
CA ASN A 39 -13.67 24.75 0.88
C ASN A 39 -12.53 23.79 0.49
N LEU A 40 -12.00 22.99 1.42
CA LEU A 40 -10.83 22.14 1.17
C LEU A 40 -11.15 20.75 0.59
N CYS A 41 -12.44 20.36 0.51
CA CYS A 41 -12.83 19.05 0.01
C CYS A 41 -12.80 18.99 -1.53
N ALA A 42 -11.65 18.68 -2.11
CA ALA A 42 -11.47 18.57 -3.57
C ALA A 42 -12.48 17.66 -4.30
N PRO A 43 -12.76 16.42 -3.84
CA PRO A 43 -13.75 15.55 -4.50
C PRO A 43 -15.20 15.99 -4.24
N GLY A 44 -15.44 16.74 -3.17
CA GLY A 44 -16.77 17.25 -2.82
C GLY A 44 -17.14 18.53 -3.57
N GLY A 45 -16.13 19.32 -3.94
CA GLY A 45 -16.26 20.54 -4.71
C GLY A 45 -17.22 21.55 -4.08
N GLU A 46 -17.89 22.30 -4.95
CA GLU A 46 -18.83 23.36 -4.56
C GLU A 46 -20.03 22.81 -3.77
N THR A 47 -20.58 21.66 -4.17
CA THR A 47 -21.75 21.06 -3.51
C THR A 47 -21.51 20.82 -2.03
N VAL A 48 -20.39 20.17 -1.68
CA VAL A 48 -20.06 19.87 -0.28
C VAL A 48 -19.72 21.15 0.50
N MET A 49 -19.03 22.10 -0.14
CA MET A 49 -18.70 23.38 0.48
C MET A 49 -19.96 24.16 0.86
N LEU A 50 -20.95 24.28 -0.03
CA LEU A 50 -22.21 24.99 0.24
C LEU A 50 -22.98 24.37 1.42
N GLU A 51 -22.99 23.04 1.49
CA GLU A 51 -23.67 22.33 2.57
C GLU A 51 -22.96 22.51 3.92
N ILE A 52 -21.62 22.49 3.93
CA ILE A 52 -20.82 22.81 5.11
C ILE A 52 -21.04 24.27 5.52
N ALA A 53 -21.01 25.21 4.58
CA ALA A 53 -21.26 26.64 4.82
C ALA A 53 -22.62 26.86 5.49
N THR A 54 -23.66 26.21 4.95
CA THR A 54 -25.02 26.25 5.49
C THR A 54 -25.08 25.66 6.89
N LEU A 55 -24.43 24.51 7.10
CA LEU A 55 -24.43 23.82 8.40
C LEU A 55 -23.70 24.61 9.49
N LEU A 56 -22.60 25.29 9.14
CA LEU A 56 -21.79 26.10 10.05
C LEU A 56 -22.25 27.57 10.14
N ASN A 57 -23.25 27.96 9.34
CA ASN A 57 -23.70 29.34 9.20
C ASN A 57 -22.54 30.31 8.84
N GLN A 58 -21.72 29.90 7.88
CA GLN A 58 -20.58 30.67 7.37
C GLN A 58 -20.85 31.13 5.92
N PRO A 59 -20.27 32.26 5.48
CA PRO A 59 -20.35 32.64 4.08
C PRO A 59 -19.69 31.58 3.18
N PRO A 60 -20.21 31.34 1.97
CA PRO A 60 -19.60 30.38 1.05
C PRO A 60 -18.23 30.87 0.57
N LEU A 61 -17.31 29.92 0.34
CA LEU A 61 -15.98 30.15 -0.22
C LEU A 61 -15.81 29.34 -1.50
N ALA A 62 -15.15 29.89 -2.52
CA ALA A 62 -14.82 29.12 -3.73
C ALA A 62 -13.99 27.88 -3.38
N PRO A 63 -14.22 26.71 -4.00
CA PRO A 63 -13.43 25.50 -3.76
C PRO A 63 -11.93 25.75 -3.94
N ALA A 64 -11.12 25.35 -2.96
CA ALA A 64 -9.66 25.55 -3.02
C ALA A 64 -9.01 24.67 -4.11
N LYS A 65 -9.59 23.50 -4.36
CA LYS A 65 -9.21 22.57 -5.42
C LYS A 65 -10.47 21.86 -5.89
N ILE A 66 -10.53 21.53 -7.18
CA ILE A 66 -11.58 20.68 -7.76
C ILE A 66 -10.89 19.44 -8.31
N GLN A 67 -11.39 18.27 -7.94
CA GLN A 67 -10.95 17.00 -8.49
C GLN A 67 -12.02 16.46 -9.43
N GLU A 68 -11.64 16.21 -10.68
CA GLU A 68 -12.49 15.47 -11.62
C GLU A 68 -12.64 14.03 -11.14
N LYS A 69 -13.86 13.49 -11.30
CA LYS A 69 -14.15 12.11 -10.93
C LYS A 69 -13.44 11.19 -11.91
N ALA A 70 -12.54 10.37 -11.39
CA ALA A 70 -11.76 9.44 -12.17
C ALA A 70 -11.68 8.10 -11.44
N LEU A 71 -11.61 7.02 -12.21
CA LEU A 71 -11.39 5.68 -11.71
C LEU A 71 -9.92 5.28 -11.91
N ALA A 72 -9.37 4.55 -10.96
CA ALA A 72 -8.07 3.92 -11.17
C ALA A 72 -8.21 2.81 -12.22
N TRP A 73 -7.29 2.79 -13.18
CA TRP A 73 -7.14 1.76 -14.20
C TRP A 73 -5.71 1.21 -14.14
N ILE A 74 -5.55 -0.10 -14.06
CA ILE A 74 -4.25 -0.77 -13.97
C ILE A 74 -3.96 -1.40 -15.32
N ASP A 75 -2.84 -1.04 -15.93
CA ASP A 75 -2.33 -1.74 -17.11
C ASP A 75 -1.81 -3.12 -16.69
N GLU A 76 -2.54 -4.16 -17.08
CA GLU A 76 -2.25 -5.54 -16.71
C GLU A 76 -0.95 -6.07 -17.34
N GLU A 77 -0.55 -5.58 -18.51
CA GLU A 77 0.67 -6.03 -19.20
C GLU A 77 1.93 -5.57 -18.47
N THR A 78 1.85 -4.39 -17.83
CA THR A 78 2.96 -3.82 -17.07
C THR A 78 2.97 -4.27 -15.60
N CYS A 79 1.84 -4.73 -15.08
CA CYS A 79 1.68 -5.05 -13.67
C CYS A 79 2.52 -6.26 -13.23
N ILE A 80 3.45 -6.05 -12.29
CA ILE A 80 4.36 -7.10 -11.78
C ILE A 80 3.82 -7.86 -10.54
N GLY A 81 2.58 -7.59 -10.10
CA GLY A 81 2.02 -8.31 -8.94
C GLY A 81 2.67 -7.97 -7.58
N CYS A 82 3.17 -6.74 -7.37
CA CYS A 82 3.90 -6.34 -6.16
C CYS A 82 3.04 -6.05 -4.90
N THR A 83 1.71 -6.00 -5.05
CA THR A 83 0.68 -5.74 -4.01
C THR A 83 0.76 -4.38 -3.29
N ALA A 84 1.62 -3.45 -3.73
CA ALA A 84 1.69 -2.10 -3.17
C ALA A 84 0.36 -1.34 -3.29
N CYS A 85 -0.30 -1.43 -4.45
CA CYS A 85 -1.59 -0.81 -4.70
C CYS A 85 -2.72 -1.37 -3.81
N ILE A 86 -2.76 -2.69 -3.57
CA ILE A 86 -3.74 -3.32 -2.67
C ILE A 86 -3.60 -2.75 -1.26
N ARG A 87 -2.36 -2.66 -0.73
CA ARG A 87 -2.11 -2.14 0.62
C ARG A 87 -2.46 -0.65 0.76
N ALA A 88 -2.36 0.11 -0.33
CA ALA A 88 -2.67 1.53 -0.35
C ALA A 88 -4.18 1.81 -0.53
N CYS A 89 -4.95 0.87 -1.08
CA CYS A 89 -6.36 1.08 -1.36
C CYS A 89 -7.17 1.10 -0.06
N PRO A 90 -7.80 2.24 0.30
CA PRO A 90 -8.51 2.37 1.58
C PRO A 90 -9.83 1.60 1.64
N VAL A 91 -10.36 1.18 0.49
CA VAL A 91 -11.69 0.54 0.35
C VAL A 91 -11.62 -0.85 -0.29
N ASP A 92 -10.42 -1.42 -0.41
CA ASP A 92 -10.17 -2.73 -1.02
C ASP A 92 -10.82 -2.91 -2.41
N ALA A 93 -10.76 -1.87 -3.24
CA ALA A 93 -11.29 -1.89 -4.61
C ALA A 93 -10.34 -2.54 -5.63
N ILE A 94 -9.20 -3.07 -5.22
CA ILE A 94 -8.20 -3.68 -6.10
C ILE A 94 -8.15 -5.19 -5.80
N MET A 95 -8.32 -6.00 -6.84
CA MET A 95 -8.20 -7.45 -6.78
C MET A 95 -6.90 -7.93 -7.39
N GLY A 96 -6.38 -9.03 -6.85
CA GLY A 96 -5.20 -9.74 -7.35
C GLY A 96 -4.45 -10.39 -6.19
N ALA A 97 -3.27 -10.94 -6.48
CA ALA A 97 -2.44 -11.58 -5.47
C ALA A 97 -0.95 -11.36 -5.77
N SER A 98 -0.09 -11.74 -4.83
CA SER A 98 1.35 -11.64 -5.02
C SER A 98 1.78 -12.37 -6.31
N LYS A 99 2.54 -11.66 -7.15
CA LYS A 99 3.06 -12.14 -8.45
C LYS A 99 1.98 -12.45 -9.48
N LEU A 100 0.75 -12.01 -9.27
CA LEU A 100 -0.33 -12.05 -10.25
C LEU A 100 -0.77 -10.63 -10.61
N MET A 101 -1.30 -10.46 -11.82
CA MET A 101 -1.79 -9.17 -12.27
C MET A 101 -2.91 -8.66 -11.35
N HIS A 102 -2.94 -7.35 -11.16
CA HIS A 102 -3.97 -6.68 -10.37
C HIS A 102 -4.96 -5.97 -11.28
N THR A 103 -6.21 -5.90 -10.87
CA THR A 103 -7.26 -5.16 -11.57
C THR A 103 -8.14 -4.38 -10.58
N VAL A 104 -8.79 -3.33 -11.05
CA VAL A 104 -9.65 -2.47 -10.22
C VAL A 104 -11.11 -2.88 -10.39
N ILE A 105 -11.81 -3.13 -9.29
CA ILE A 105 -13.26 -3.23 -9.27
C ILE A 105 -13.81 -1.80 -9.41
N SER A 106 -14.10 -1.39 -10.64
CA SER A 106 -14.56 -0.04 -10.98
C SER A 106 -15.73 0.44 -10.13
N GLN A 107 -16.66 -0.46 -9.81
CA GLN A 107 -17.83 -0.17 -8.99
C GLN A 107 -17.48 0.22 -7.55
N GLU A 108 -16.41 -0.32 -6.98
CA GLU A 108 -15.98 -0.09 -5.59
C GLU A 108 -14.98 1.06 -5.46
N CYS A 109 -14.38 1.49 -6.58
CA CYS A 109 -13.34 2.52 -6.58
C CYS A 109 -13.94 3.89 -6.23
N THR A 110 -13.36 4.55 -5.23
CA THR A 110 -13.75 5.89 -4.80
C THR A 110 -13.10 7.02 -5.60
N GLY A 111 -12.16 6.69 -6.49
CA GLY A 111 -11.37 7.66 -7.23
C GLY A 111 -10.31 8.40 -6.41
N CYS A 112 -9.93 7.89 -5.23
CA CYS A 112 -9.02 8.59 -4.31
C CYS A 112 -7.56 8.75 -4.78
N GLY A 113 -7.12 8.01 -5.81
CA GLY A 113 -5.77 8.10 -6.37
C GLY A 113 -4.62 7.58 -5.50
N LEU A 114 -4.88 7.14 -4.26
CA LEU A 114 -3.84 6.69 -3.31
C LEU A 114 -3.01 5.49 -3.78
N CYS A 115 -3.49 4.73 -4.77
CA CYS A 115 -2.77 3.59 -5.33
C CYS A 115 -1.72 3.97 -6.39
N VAL A 116 -1.77 5.19 -6.94
CA VAL A 116 -0.90 5.62 -8.05
C VAL A 116 0.56 5.73 -7.60
N GLU A 117 0.82 6.54 -6.58
CA GLU A 117 2.17 6.81 -6.09
C GLU A 117 2.92 5.55 -5.58
N PRO A 118 2.28 4.61 -4.84
CA PRO A 118 2.97 3.40 -4.39
C PRO A 118 3.32 2.39 -5.49
N CYS A 119 2.84 2.57 -6.72
CA CYS A 119 3.09 1.61 -7.80
C CYS A 119 4.54 1.75 -8.31
N PRO A 120 5.42 0.76 -8.06
CA PRO A 120 6.83 0.88 -8.45
C PRO A 120 7.04 0.86 -9.96
N VAL A 121 6.04 0.44 -10.74
CA VAL A 121 6.12 0.33 -12.19
C VAL A 121 5.29 1.38 -12.94
N ASP A 122 4.69 2.33 -12.22
CA ASP A 122 3.85 3.43 -12.75
C ASP A 122 2.76 2.94 -13.73
N CYS A 123 2.17 1.76 -13.47
CA CYS A 123 1.17 1.14 -14.35
C CYS A 123 -0.28 1.50 -14.02
N ILE A 124 -0.51 2.48 -13.15
CA ILE A 124 -1.85 2.86 -12.68
C ILE A 124 -2.16 4.26 -13.17
N TYR A 125 -3.31 4.42 -13.81
CA TYR A 125 -3.76 5.66 -14.41
C TYR A 125 -5.12 6.05 -13.82
N MET A 126 -5.38 7.34 -13.70
CA MET A 126 -6.70 7.84 -13.32
C MET A 126 -7.46 8.20 -14.59
N GLN A 127 -8.49 7.41 -14.92
CA GLN A 127 -9.33 7.61 -16.10
C GLN A 127 -10.58 8.42 -15.71
N PRO A 128 -10.78 9.63 -16.28
CA PRO A 128 -11.97 10.43 -16.02
C PRO A 128 -13.25 9.70 -16.39
N VAL A 129 -14.30 9.91 -15.61
CA VAL A 129 -15.62 9.31 -15.82
C VAL A 129 -16.73 10.36 -15.74
N GLN A 130 -17.74 10.20 -16.59
CA GLN A 130 -18.91 11.09 -16.65
C GLN A 130 -20.01 10.60 -15.70
N THR A 131 -19.67 10.42 -14.42
CA THR A 131 -20.61 9.99 -13.39
C THR A 131 -20.77 11.05 -12.32
N ASP A 132 -21.97 11.21 -11.78
CA ASP A 132 -22.24 12.27 -10.79
C ASP A 132 -21.58 12.01 -9.43
N TYR A 133 -21.33 10.75 -9.07
CA TYR A 133 -20.77 10.35 -7.79
C TYR A 133 -19.88 9.11 -7.93
N LEU A 134 -19.00 8.89 -6.96
CA LEU A 134 -18.21 7.66 -6.81
C LEU A 134 -18.23 7.27 -5.33
N PRO A 135 -18.14 5.97 -4.99
CA PRO A 135 -18.17 4.80 -5.87
C PRO A 135 -19.54 4.60 -6.53
N GLN A 136 -19.59 3.80 -7.61
CA GLN A 136 -20.84 3.47 -8.30
C GLN A 136 -21.66 2.41 -7.56
N ALA A 137 -20.98 1.51 -6.83
CA ALA A 137 -21.62 0.61 -5.89
C ALA A 137 -22.32 1.40 -4.78
N ARG A 138 -23.56 1.00 -4.48
CA ARG A 138 -24.36 1.59 -3.41
C ARG A 138 -25.20 0.53 -2.72
N PHE A 139 -25.38 0.71 -1.41
CA PHE A 139 -26.35 -0.08 -0.66
C PHE A 139 -27.76 0.41 -1.01
N LEU A 140 -28.56 -0.44 -1.65
CA LEU A 140 -29.91 -0.09 -2.14
C LEU A 140 -30.98 -0.04 -1.04
N ALA A 141 -30.64 -0.27 0.24
CA ALA A 141 -31.66 -0.49 1.28
C ALA A 141 -32.54 0.72 1.57
N ASN A 142 -32.12 1.94 1.22
CA ASN A 142 -32.92 3.15 1.41
C ASN A 142 -33.05 3.91 0.08
N SER A 143 -34.19 3.74 -0.59
CA SER A 143 -34.56 4.44 -1.84
C SER A 143 -34.71 5.96 -1.68
N GLU A 144 -34.79 6.48 -0.45
CA GLU A 144 -35.08 7.88 -0.15
C GLU A 144 -33.84 8.79 -0.02
N SER A 145 -32.63 8.25 0.00
CA SER A 145 -31.40 9.06 0.12
C SER A 145 -30.83 9.48 -1.23
N MET A 146 -30.35 10.73 -1.35
CA MET A 146 -29.69 11.17 -2.59
C MET A 146 -28.52 10.23 -2.94
N PRO A 147 -28.32 9.88 -4.23
CA PRO A 147 -27.35 8.87 -4.64
C PRO A 147 -25.92 9.07 -4.11
N ARG A 148 -25.44 10.32 -4.03
CA ARG A 148 -24.10 10.62 -3.49
C ARG A 148 -23.94 10.28 -2.00
N PHE A 149 -24.99 10.40 -1.20
CA PHE A 149 -24.94 10.02 0.22
C PHE A 149 -24.94 8.50 0.38
N ALA A 150 -25.68 7.79 -0.47
CA ALA A 150 -25.64 6.33 -0.50
C ALA A 150 -24.24 5.82 -0.92
N ALA A 151 -23.61 6.46 -1.90
CA ALA A 151 -22.24 6.18 -2.33
C ALA A 151 -21.22 6.48 -1.20
N ALA A 152 -21.33 7.63 -0.53
CA ALA A 152 -20.46 7.99 0.59
C ALA A 152 -20.61 7.01 1.79
N GLN A 153 -21.83 6.56 2.08
CA GLN A 153 -22.06 5.53 3.11
C GLN A 153 -21.44 4.19 2.73
N HIS A 154 -21.56 3.79 1.45
CA HIS A 154 -20.92 2.58 0.94
C HIS A 154 -19.39 2.66 1.06
N ALA A 155 -18.80 3.77 0.61
CA ALA A 155 -17.36 4.02 0.73
C ALA A 155 -16.87 4.00 2.18
N ARG A 156 -17.62 4.64 3.10
CA ARG A 156 -17.31 4.60 4.54
C ARG A 156 -17.31 3.17 5.07
N ARG A 157 -18.35 2.39 4.80
CA ARG A 157 -18.45 1.01 5.28
C ARG A 157 -17.29 0.14 4.79
N ARG A 158 -16.91 0.30 3.52
CA ARG A 158 -15.75 -0.38 2.93
C ARG A 158 -14.44 0.02 3.63
N TYR A 159 -14.29 1.31 3.93
CA TYR A 159 -13.13 1.81 4.68
C TYR A 159 -13.07 1.26 6.10
N ASP A 160 -14.20 1.27 6.83
CA ASP A 160 -14.27 0.78 8.19
C ASP A 160 -13.91 -0.71 8.25
N TRP A 161 -14.47 -1.53 7.33
CA TRP A 161 -14.10 -2.94 7.19
C TRP A 161 -12.62 -3.16 6.86
N HIS A 162 -12.04 -2.31 6.02
CA HIS A 162 -10.62 -2.36 5.72
C HIS A 162 -9.77 -2.08 6.97
N GLN A 163 -10.14 -1.09 7.79
CA GLN A 163 -9.44 -0.80 9.04
C GLN A 163 -9.58 -1.95 10.04
N GLU A 164 -10.78 -2.47 10.25
CA GLU A 164 -11.04 -3.63 11.13
C GLU A 164 -10.18 -4.84 10.72
N ARG A 165 -10.07 -5.12 9.42
CA ARG A 165 -9.21 -6.19 8.92
C ARG A 165 -7.74 -5.89 9.23
N LYS A 166 -7.26 -4.68 8.99
CA LYS A 166 -5.86 -4.31 9.25
C LYS A 166 -5.50 -4.37 10.73
N GLU A 167 -6.40 -3.92 11.60
CA GLU A 167 -6.26 -3.99 13.06
C GLU A 167 -6.14 -5.44 13.51
N ARG A 168 -7.05 -6.30 13.06
CA ARG A 168 -7.00 -7.74 13.32
C ARG A 168 -5.70 -8.38 12.85
N ASP A 169 -5.29 -8.13 11.60
CA ASP A 169 -4.05 -8.67 11.06
C ASP A 169 -2.82 -8.16 11.83
N ALA A 170 -2.87 -6.93 12.36
CA ALA A 170 -1.79 -6.35 13.16
C ALA A 170 -1.73 -6.97 14.56
N GLU A 171 -2.87 -7.20 15.20
CA GLU A 171 -2.99 -7.90 16.48
C GLU A 171 -2.48 -9.34 16.37
N GLU A 172 -2.91 -10.08 15.35
CA GLU A 172 -2.43 -11.45 15.10
C GLU A 172 -0.92 -11.50 14.90
N ARG A 173 -0.35 -10.58 14.10
CA ARG A 173 1.11 -10.47 13.94
C ARG A 173 1.82 -10.13 15.25
N HIS A 174 1.27 -9.22 16.04
CA HIS A 174 1.85 -8.83 17.33
C HIS A 174 1.86 -10.01 18.31
N GLN A 175 0.76 -10.77 18.40
CA GLN A 175 0.67 -11.97 19.21
C GLN A 175 1.70 -13.02 18.79
N TYR A 176 1.81 -13.31 17.49
CA TYR A 176 2.79 -14.25 16.96
C TYR A 176 4.24 -13.86 17.27
N LEU A 177 4.58 -12.57 17.13
CA LEU A 177 5.91 -12.06 17.47
C LEU A 177 6.20 -12.16 18.97
N ALA A 178 5.22 -11.82 19.82
CA ALA A 178 5.34 -11.93 21.27
C ALA A 178 5.53 -13.38 21.72
N GLU A 179 4.81 -14.33 21.12
CA GLU A 179 4.97 -15.76 21.38
C GLU A 179 6.39 -16.23 20.99
N ARG A 180 6.87 -15.85 19.80
CA ARG A 180 8.25 -16.16 19.37
C ARG A 180 9.31 -15.55 20.30
N GLU A 181 9.10 -14.33 20.75
CA GLU A 181 10.02 -13.67 21.69
C GLU A 181 10.02 -14.38 23.04
N ALA A 182 8.85 -14.77 23.55
CA ALA A 182 8.74 -15.54 24.80
C ALA A 182 9.43 -16.91 24.69
N LEU A 183 9.24 -17.63 23.57
CA LEU A 183 9.91 -18.90 23.30
C LEU A 183 11.44 -18.72 23.21
N ALA A 184 11.91 -17.65 22.57
CA ALA A 184 13.34 -17.34 22.48
C ALA A 184 13.94 -17.03 23.86
N LYS A 185 13.24 -16.25 24.70
CA LYS A 185 13.66 -15.95 26.08
C LYS A 185 13.66 -17.22 26.96
N ALA A 186 12.65 -18.09 26.82
CA ALA A 186 12.60 -19.35 27.53
C ALA A 186 13.75 -20.30 27.14
N ALA A 187 14.11 -20.36 25.85
CA ALA A 187 15.25 -21.13 25.37
C ALA A 187 16.59 -20.60 25.93
N GLN A 188 16.74 -19.29 26.10
CA GLN A 188 17.93 -18.66 26.69
C GLN A 188 18.04 -18.87 28.21
N HIS A 189 16.93 -19.10 28.90
CA HIS A 189 16.88 -19.32 30.36
C HIS A 189 16.90 -20.79 30.78
N THR A 190 17.26 -21.72 29.89
CA THR A 190 17.49 -23.12 30.28
C THR A 190 18.81 -23.19 31.09
N PRO A 191 18.79 -23.50 32.41
CA PRO A 191 20.02 -23.61 33.16
C PRO A 191 20.79 -24.84 32.70
N SER A 192 22.05 -24.65 32.30
CA SER A 192 23.03 -25.74 32.22
C SER A 192 23.35 -26.21 33.64
N ASN A 193 22.44 -26.98 34.24
CA ASN A 193 22.73 -27.71 35.46
C ASN A 193 23.39 -29.03 35.08
N THR A 194 24.72 -29.02 35.01
CA THR A 194 25.53 -30.22 35.26
C THR A 194 26.86 -29.81 35.88
N ALA A 195 26.81 -29.50 37.18
CA ALA A 195 27.99 -29.40 38.02
C ALA A 195 28.21 -30.75 38.74
N LEU A 196 29.22 -31.48 38.25
CA LEU A 196 30.25 -32.24 38.98
C LEU A 196 29.88 -32.89 40.33
N SER A 197 29.85 -34.24 40.33
CA SER A 197 30.39 -35.03 41.44
C SER A 197 31.08 -36.29 40.92
N GLU A 198 32.32 -36.50 41.37
CA GLU A 198 33.28 -37.52 40.94
C GLU A 198 32.95 -38.92 41.48
N SER A 199 33.11 -39.96 40.64
CA SER A 199 33.93 -41.15 40.93
C SER A 199 33.89 -42.18 39.77
N THR A 200 35.02 -42.36 39.08
CA THR A 200 35.31 -43.44 38.10
C THR A 200 35.33 -44.85 38.76
N PRO A 201 35.24 -46.01 38.04
CA PRO A 201 35.89 -46.28 36.74
C PRO A 201 35.11 -47.10 35.67
N LYS A 202 35.45 -46.79 34.40
CA LYS A 202 35.46 -47.62 33.17
C LYS A 202 34.38 -48.70 32.97
N THR A 203 33.42 -48.42 32.07
CA THR A 203 32.80 -49.45 31.18
C THR A 203 32.45 -48.83 29.82
N GLN A 204 32.58 -49.63 28.77
CA GLN A 204 32.70 -49.27 27.35
C GLN A 204 31.53 -48.42 26.80
N ALA A 205 31.88 -47.46 25.93
CA ALA A 205 30.93 -46.65 25.18
C ALA A 205 30.03 -47.54 24.32
N SER A 206 28.78 -47.72 24.75
CA SER A 206 27.74 -48.31 23.91
C SER A 206 27.39 -47.33 22.80
N PHE A 207 27.39 -47.84 21.57
CA PHE A 207 27.00 -47.09 20.39
C PHE A 207 25.50 -46.80 20.50
N ASN A 208 25.12 -45.59 20.92
CA ASN A 208 23.71 -45.21 21.06
C ASN A 208 23.16 -44.76 19.69
N PRO A 209 22.27 -45.54 19.04
CA PRO A 209 21.77 -45.22 17.71
C PRO A 209 20.98 -43.89 17.68
N ALA A 210 20.44 -43.46 18.82
CA ALA A 210 19.76 -42.18 18.98
C ALA A 210 20.68 -40.97 18.72
N ASP A 211 21.96 -41.03 19.12
CA ASP A 211 22.89 -39.91 18.95
C ASP A 211 23.33 -39.72 17.49
N LEU A 212 23.39 -40.82 16.74
CA LEU A 212 23.64 -40.78 15.29
C LEU A 212 22.44 -40.24 14.54
N ILE A 213 21.23 -40.63 14.94
CA ILE A 213 19.99 -40.12 14.37
C ILE A 213 19.85 -38.61 14.67
N ALA A 214 20.17 -38.18 15.89
CA ALA A 214 20.18 -36.76 16.27
C ALA A 214 21.21 -35.95 15.47
N LYS A 215 22.45 -36.46 15.31
CA LYS A 215 23.47 -35.82 14.45
C LYS A 215 23.09 -35.80 12.98
N ALA A 216 22.44 -36.85 12.48
CA ALA A 216 21.94 -36.92 11.10
C ALA A 216 20.78 -35.94 10.87
N MET A 217 19.83 -35.85 11.81
CA MET A 217 18.75 -34.87 11.77
C MET A 217 19.26 -33.43 11.86
N ALA A 218 20.22 -33.16 12.75
CA ALA A 218 20.85 -31.84 12.87
C ALA A 218 21.62 -31.44 11.59
N ARG A 219 22.35 -32.38 10.96
CA ARG A 219 23.00 -32.16 9.66
C ARG A 219 21.99 -31.95 8.52
N ALA A 220 20.91 -32.72 8.50
CA ALA A 220 19.85 -32.59 7.50
C ALA A 220 19.12 -31.24 7.62
N GLN A 221 18.83 -30.79 8.85
CA GLN A 221 18.26 -29.47 9.13
C GLN A 221 19.22 -28.34 8.79
N ALA A 222 20.52 -28.47 9.11
CA ALA A 222 21.53 -27.49 8.71
C ALA A 222 21.69 -27.39 7.18
N GLN A 223 21.66 -28.53 6.47
CA GLN A 223 21.67 -28.56 5.01
C GLN A 223 20.37 -28.01 4.40
N GLN A 224 19.21 -28.26 5.00
CA GLN A 224 17.96 -27.63 4.59
C GLN A 224 18.01 -26.11 4.80
N ASN A 225 18.47 -25.62 5.95
CA ASN A 225 18.61 -24.18 6.21
C ASN A 225 19.63 -23.51 5.27
N GLN A 226 20.72 -24.19 4.88
CA GLN A 226 21.65 -23.71 3.86
C GLN A 226 21.08 -23.75 2.43
N ARG A 227 20.16 -24.66 2.12
CA ARG A 227 19.44 -24.69 0.83
C ARG A 227 18.30 -23.68 0.77
N VAL A 228 17.73 -23.31 1.91
CA VAL A 228 16.67 -22.30 2.09
C VAL A 228 17.31 -20.96 2.49
N VAL A 229 18.44 -20.57 1.89
CA VAL A 229 18.95 -19.20 2.04
C VAL A 229 18.00 -18.25 1.31
N SER A 230 17.01 -17.75 2.06
CA SER A 230 16.02 -16.74 1.68
C SER A 230 16.66 -15.43 1.20
N ALA A 231 17.93 -15.19 1.53
CA ALA A 231 18.67 -13.99 1.16
C ALA A 231 18.72 -13.74 -0.36
N ASN A 232 18.81 -14.80 -1.18
CA ASN A 232 18.81 -14.66 -2.64
C ASN A 232 17.43 -14.29 -3.20
N ARG A 233 16.34 -14.65 -2.53
CA ARG A 233 14.98 -14.43 -3.04
C ARG A 233 14.50 -12.99 -2.79
N GLU A 234 14.87 -12.40 -1.67
CA GLU A 234 14.54 -11.00 -1.36
C GLU A 234 15.41 -10.04 -2.16
N THR A 235 16.71 -10.31 -2.27
CA THR A 235 17.62 -9.53 -3.12
C THR A 235 17.24 -9.61 -4.58
N TYR A 236 16.89 -10.79 -5.10
CA TYR A 236 16.38 -10.94 -6.46
C TYR A 236 15.07 -10.18 -6.70
N GLN A 237 14.13 -10.23 -5.75
CA GLN A 237 12.89 -9.44 -5.86
C GLN A 237 13.16 -7.94 -5.83
N ALA A 238 14.06 -7.48 -4.97
CA ALA A 238 14.45 -6.08 -4.90
C ALA A 238 15.07 -5.61 -6.21
N GLN A 239 15.97 -6.40 -6.80
CA GLN A 239 16.58 -6.13 -8.11
C GLN A 239 15.52 -6.06 -9.22
N GLN A 240 14.58 -7.01 -9.25
CA GLN A 240 13.48 -6.99 -10.23
C GLN A 240 12.58 -5.76 -10.08
N ILE A 241 12.31 -5.32 -8.85
CA ILE A 241 11.54 -4.09 -8.59
C ILE A 241 12.33 -2.85 -9.01
N GLU A 242 13.63 -2.81 -8.75
CA GLU A 242 14.52 -1.72 -9.15
C GLU A 242 14.60 -1.58 -10.67
N GLU A 243 14.82 -2.69 -11.38
CA GLU A 243 14.80 -2.72 -12.84
C GLU A 243 13.44 -2.27 -13.40
N ALA A 244 12.34 -2.70 -12.78
CA ALA A 244 11.01 -2.29 -13.18
C ALA A 244 10.73 -0.80 -12.88
N ARG A 245 11.33 -0.23 -11.82
CA ARG A 245 11.31 1.20 -11.53
C ARG A 245 12.08 2.01 -12.57
N GLU A 246 13.27 1.57 -12.96
CA GLU A 246 14.04 2.23 -14.03
C GLU A 246 13.27 2.25 -15.36
N ARG A 247 12.58 1.15 -15.69
CA ARG A 247 11.70 1.10 -16.87
C ARG A 247 10.51 2.04 -16.73
N ALA A 248 9.95 2.17 -15.52
CA ALA A 248 8.82 3.06 -15.25
C ALA A 248 9.21 4.55 -15.30
N THR A 249 10.35 4.93 -14.73
CA THR A 249 10.88 6.31 -14.83
C THR A 249 11.13 6.69 -16.28
N TYR A 250 11.66 5.77 -17.07
CA TYR A 250 11.82 5.95 -18.52
C TYR A 250 10.47 6.18 -19.23
N ARG A 251 9.45 5.34 -18.98
CA ARG A 251 8.11 5.53 -19.55
C ARG A 251 7.47 6.85 -19.12
N ARG A 252 7.61 7.24 -17.85
CA ARG A 252 7.13 8.53 -17.34
C ARG A 252 7.78 9.68 -18.11
N ALA A 253 9.11 9.68 -18.26
CA ALA A 253 9.79 10.70 -19.04
C ALA A 253 9.32 10.73 -20.52
N GLN A 254 9.08 9.58 -21.15
CA GLN A 254 8.51 9.55 -22.50
C GLN A 254 7.09 10.14 -22.58
N ARG A 255 6.24 9.85 -21.59
CA ARG A 255 4.88 10.41 -21.49
C ARG A 255 4.93 11.92 -21.28
N ASP A 256 5.73 12.38 -20.34
CA ASP A 256 5.83 13.79 -19.95
C ASP A 256 6.40 14.62 -21.11
N LEU A 257 7.35 14.06 -21.90
CA LEU A 257 7.81 14.67 -23.15
C LEU A 257 6.67 14.90 -24.16
N LYS A 258 5.72 13.96 -24.24
CA LYS A 258 4.63 14.01 -25.22
C LYS A 258 3.46 14.90 -24.75
N TYR A 259 3.06 14.78 -23.49
CA TYR A 259 1.81 15.36 -22.98
C TYR A 259 1.99 16.30 -21.79
N GLY A 260 3.19 16.43 -21.23
CA GLY A 260 3.46 17.29 -20.08
C GLY A 260 3.42 18.79 -20.39
N THR A 261 3.46 19.57 -19.32
CA THR A 261 3.71 21.02 -19.33
C THR A 261 5.11 21.34 -19.89
N GLN A 262 5.41 22.61 -20.19
CA GLN A 262 6.73 22.97 -20.74
C GLN A 262 7.88 22.59 -19.79
N GLU A 263 7.71 22.81 -18.48
CA GLU A 263 8.71 22.45 -17.47
C GLU A 263 8.90 20.92 -17.38
N GLU A 264 7.80 20.15 -17.38
CA GLU A 264 7.85 18.69 -17.38
C GLU A 264 8.51 18.13 -18.65
N LYS A 265 8.28 18.77 -19.80
CA LYS A 265 8.91 18.41 -21.07
C LYS A 265 10.42 18.65 -21.06
N GLU A 266 10.88 19.76 -20.50
CA GLU A 266 12.31 20.06 -20.37
C GLU A 266 13.01 19.07 -19.44
N ALA A 267 12.39 18.78 -18.28
CA ALA A 267 12.89 17.78 -17.34
C ALA A 267 12.94 16.37 -17.97
N ALA A 268 11.89 15.98 -18.71
CA ALA A 268 11.84 14.72 -19.43
C ALA A 268 12.96 14.61 -20.50
N LEU A 269 13.19 15.68 -21.27
CA LEU A 269 14.27 15.75 -22.26
C LEU A 269 15.66 15.59 -21.62
N ALA A 270 15.89 16.24 -20.47
CA ALA A 270 17.14 16.13 -19.74
C ALA A 270 17.38 14.69 -19.25
N TYR A 271 16.36 14.07 -18.64
CA TYR A 271 16.42 12.67 -18.20
C TYR A 271 16.70 11.71 -19.36
N LEU A 272 15.97 11.83 -20.48
CA LEU A 272 16.14 10.93 -21.62
C LEU A 272 17.54 11.01 -22.25
N ARG A 273 18.17 12.20 -22.23
CA ARG A 273 19.58 12.35 -22.66
C ARG A 273 20.55 11.64 -21.72
N GLN A 274 20.37 11.79 -20.41
CA GLN A 274 21.19 11.10 -19.40
C GLN A 274 21.04 9.59 -19.50
N TYR A 275 19.80 9.10 -19.57
CA TYR A 275 19.51 7.68 -19.74
C TYR A 275 20.17 7.10 -20.98
N LYS A 276 20.10 7.81 -22.13
CA LYS A 276 20.76 7.37 -23.37
C LYS A 276 22.29 7.26 -23.18
N ALA A 277 22.92 8.26 -22.58
CA ALA A 277 24.36 8.25 -22.32
C ALA A 277 24.79 7.11 -21.39
N GLU A 278 23.99 6.80 -20.36
CA GLU A 278 24.25 5.66 -19.46
C GLU A 278 24.15 4.30 -20.18
N GLN A 279 23.19 4.14 -21.10
CA GLN A 279 23.07 2.93 -21.91
C GLN A 279 24.24 2.77 -22.88
N GLU A 280 24.68 3.85 -23.52
CA GLU A 280 25.87 3.87 -24.38
C GLU A 280 27.12 3.49 -23.57
N ALA A 281 27.32 4.06 -22.38
CA ALA A 281 28.44 3.71 -21.50
C ALA A 281 28.38 2.25 -20.97
N LYS A 282 27.18 1.72 -20.70
CA LYS A 282 26.99 0.30 -20.34
C LYS A 282 27.33 -0.62 -21.51
N ALA A 283 26.97 -0.26 -22.74
CA ALA A 283 27.29 -1.01 -23.95
C ALA A 283 28.80 -1.01 -24.24
N GLU A 284 29.49 0.12 -24.03
CA GLU A 284 30.95 0.19 -24.15
C GLU A 284 31.67 -0.70 -23.12
N LYS A 285 31.20 -0.70 -21.87
CA LYS A 285 31.75 -1.56 -20.81
C LYS A 285 31.50 -3.05 -21.05
N SER A 286 30.37 -3.44 -21.63
CA SER A 286 30.10 -4.85 -21.97
C SER A 286 30.95 -5.31 -23.16
N SER A 287 31.15 -4.43 -24.14
CA SER A 287 32.05 -4.67 -25.28
C SER A 287 33.51 -4.86 -24.85
N ASN A 288 34.02 -4.05 -23.92
CA ASN A 288 35.39 -4.17 -23.40
C ASN A 288 35.62 -5.36 -22.43
N LYS A 289 34.55 -5.99 -21.93
CA LYS A 289 34.64 -7.16 -21.03
C LYS A 289 34.58 -8.50 -21.80
N ALA A 290 34.27 -8.45 -23.09
CA ALA A 290 34.18 -9.60 -23.99
C ALA A 290 35.45 -9.85 -24.82
N VAL A 291 36.48 -8.99 -24.64
CA VAL A 291 37.84 -9.12 -25.21
C VAL A 291 38.78 -9.58 -24.11
#